data_AF-A0A258BNE3-F1
#
_entry.id   AF-A0A258BNE3-F1
#
_cell.length_a   1.000
_cell.length_b   1.000
_cell.length_c   1.000
_cell.angle_alpha   90.00
_cell.angle_beta   90.00
_cell.angle_gamma   90.00
#
_symmetry.space_group_name_H-M   'P 1'
#
loop_
_entity.id
_entity.type
_entity.pdbx_description
1 polymer ?
#
loop_
_entity_poly.entity_id
_entity_poly.type
_entity_poly.pdbx_seq_one_letter_code
_entity_poly.pdbx_strand_id
1 'polypeptide(L)'
;MGGAQIGWRTDRYLGDGKGALPLSLYGRLSTALREPAAPEAAFGIAAHPLSGRIPVSIGLERRIPLDNDARGAFAVIAATGLNPTAIGGGITAEGYAQAGIVGFARADPFADGRLSLTTALDGQQRSGAGFSLSGGAQPGVARLDIGPVLHHRLPLGTVRARLSVEWKQRIAGHAAPGSGPAVTLASDF
;
A
#
# COMPACT_ATOMS: atom_id res chain seq x y z
N MET A 1 8.74 -6.16 -8.40
CA MET A 1 8.28 -5.04 -7.55
C MET A 1 8.70 -3.72 -8.19
N GLY A 2 7.82 -2.72 -8.30
CA GLY A 2 8.20 -1.37 -8.75
C GLY A 2 7.95 -1.05 -10.24
N GLY A 3 7.15 -1.86 -10.94
CA GLY A 3 6.59 -1.48 -12.24
C GLY A 3 5.45 -0.47 -12.09
N ALA A 4 5.13 0.24 -13.16
CA ALA A 4 3.96 1.09 -13.21
C ALA A 4 2.69 0.21 -13.12
N GLN A 5 1.76 0.58 -12.26
CA GLN A 5 0.55 -0.19 -11.97
C GLN A 5 -0.62 0.74 -11.72
N ILE A 6 -1.83 0.21 -11.95
CA ILE A 6 -3.09 0.85 -11.59
C ILE A 6 -3.92 -0.15 -10.80
N GLY A 7 -4.70 0.35 -9.84
CA GLY A 7 -5.61 -0.48 -9.08
C GLY A 7 -6.74 0.29 -8.46
N TRP A 8 -7.77 -0.45 -8.10
CA TRP A 8 -8.94 0.02 -7.38
C TRP A 8 -9.22 -0.94 -6.23
N ARG A 9 -9.60 -0.40 -5.07
CA ARG A 9 -9.99 -1.18 -3.90
C ARG A 9 -11.23 -0.55 -3.28
N THR A 10 -12.15 -1.40 -2.83
CA THR A 10 -13.30 -1.00 -2.02
C THR A 10 -13.39 -1.90 -0.79
N ASP A 11 -13.79 -1.30 0.33
CA ASP A 11 -13.94 -1.97 1.62
C ASP A 11 -15.30 -1.61 2.21
N ARG A 12 -15.98 -2.59 2.82
CA ARG A 12 -17.27 -2.40 3.48
C ARG A 12 -17.27 -3.12 4.82
N TYR A 13 -17.43 -2.37 5.92
CA TYR A 13 -17.62 -2.97 7.23
C TYR A 13 -18.92 -3.78 7.29
N LEU A 14 -18.85 -4.94 7.93
CA LEU A 14 -19.98 -5.77 8.30
C LEU A 14 -20.58 -5.25 9.61
N GLY A 15 -21.90 -5.07 9.64
CA GLY A 15 -22.59 -4.48 10.78
C GLY A 15 -22.30 -2.99 10.95
N ASP A 16 -22.28 -2.52 12.20
CA ASP A 16 -22.02 -1.12 12.56
C ASP A 16 -20.52 -0.78 12.73
N GLY A 17 -19.64 -1.78 12.55
CA GLY A 17 -18.20 -1.63 12.75
C GLY A 17 -17.76 -1.41 14.20
N LYS A 18 -18.66 -1.57 15.19
CA LYS A 18 -18.41 -1.29 16.62
C LYS A 18 -18.37 -2.54 17.51
N GLY A 19 -18.33 -3.73 16.93
CA GLY A 19 -18.20 -4.99 17.66
C GLY A 19 -16.79 -5.22 18.24
N ALA A 20 -16.65 -6.25 19.08
CA ALA A 20 -15.37 -6.64 19.70
C ALA A 20 -14.27 -7.00 18.67
N LEU A 21 -14.67 -7.40 17.46
CA LEU A 21 -13.78 -7.63 16.33
C LEU A 21 -14.46 -7.16 15.03
N PRO A 22 -14.31 -5.89 14.65
CA PRO A 22 -14.92 -5.36 13.43
C PRO A 22 -14.42 -6.12 12.19
N LEU A 23 -15.36 -6.52 11.33
CA LEU A 23 -15.06 -7.23 10.10
C LEU A 23 -15.36 -6.34 8.88
N SER A 24 -14.58 -6.45 7.82
CA SER A 24 -14.90 -5.86 6.51
C SER A 24 -14.84 -6.90 5.40
N LEU A 25 -15.65 -6.71 4.39
CA LEU A 25 -15.49 -7.32 3.08
C LEU A 25 -14.79 -6.34 2.17
N TYR A 26 -13.91 -6.84 1.30
CA TYR A 26 -13.23 -5.98 0.34
C TYR A 26 -13.08 -6.66 -1.01
N GLY A 27 -12.99 -5.83 -2.04
CA GLY A 27 -12.66 -6.23 -3.39
C GLY A 27 -11.56 -5.33 -3.93
N ARG A 28 -10.64 -5.89 -4.72
CA ARG A 28 -9.64 -5.12 -5.46
C ARG A 28 -9.47 -5.60 -6.89
N LEU A 29 -9.13 -4.67 -7.76
CA LEU A 29 -8.69 -4.89 -9.12
C LEU A 29 -7.31 -4.24 -9.28
N SER A 30 -6.39 -4.91 -9.96
CA SER A 30 -5.06 -4.36 -10.22
C SER A 30 -4.50 -4.89 -11.52
N THR A 31 -3.69 -4.08 -12.20
CA THR A 31 -2.95 -4.51 -13.39
C THR A 31 -1.64 -3.73 -13.50
N ALA A 32 -0.60 -4.39 -14.02
CA ALA A 32 0.63 -3.72 -14.43
C ALA A 32 0.39 -2.98 -15.76
N LEU A 33 0.91 -1.77 -15.86
CA LEU A 33 0.81 -0.94 -17.08
C LEU A 33 1.85 -1.33 -18.14
N ARG A 34 2.84 -2.15 -17.76
CA ARG A 34 3.87 -2.67 -18.67
C ARG A 34 3.67 -4.16 -18.83
N GLU A 35 3.89 -4.66 -20.03
CA GLU A 35 3.75 -6.09 -20.32
C GLU A 35 4.77 -6.96 -19.56
N PRO A 36 4.35 -8.16 -19.11
CA PRO A 36 2.97 -8.67 -19.14
C PRO A 36 2.10 -7.94 -18.10
N ALA A 37 0.89 -7.54 -18.50
CA ALA A 37 0.00 -6.72 -17.67
C ALA A 37 -0.51 -7.46 -16.42
N ALA A 38 -0.62 -8.79 -16.47
CA ALA A 38 -1.04 -9.65 -15.35
C ALA A 38 -2.24 -9.07 -14.54
N PRO A 39 -3.39 -8.79 -15.20
CA PRO A 39 -4.55 -8.25 -14.52
C PRO A 39 -5.09 -9.25 -13.49
N GLU A 40 -5.48 -8.74 -12.32
CA GLU A 40 -5.93 -9.56 -11.19
C GLU A 40 -7.11 -8.90 -10.49
N ALA A 41 -8.11 -9.71 -10.17
CA ALA A 41 -9.15 -9.40 -9.21
C ALA A 41 -8.88 -10.13 -7.89
N ALA A 42 -9.27 -9.54 -6.77
CA ALA A 42 -9.29 -10.25 -5.50
C ALA A 42 -10.47 -9.84 -4.64
N PHE A 43 -10.97 -10.79 -3.84
CA PHE A 43 -12.03 -10.57 -2.87
C PHE A 43 -11.62 -11.17 -1.54
N GLY A 44 -11.92 -10.49 -0.44
CA GLY A 44 -11.52 -10.96 0.87
C GLY A 44 -12.39 -10.46 2.01
N ILE A 45 -12.13 -11.05 3.17
CA ILE A 45 -12.66 -10.64 4.46
C ILE A 45 -11.48 -10.25 5.36
N ALA A 46 -11.62 -9.17 6.12
CA ALA A 46 -10.61 -8.71 7.07
C ALA A 46 -11.21 -8.46 8.44
N ALA A 47 -10.50 -8.87 9.48
CA ALA A 47 -10.77 -8.53 10.87
C ALA A 47 -9.87 -7.36 11.31
N HIS A 48 -10.39 -6.45 12.13
CA HIS A 48 -9.71 -5.24 12.58
C HIS A 48 -9.52 -5.26 14.10
N PRO A 49 -8.60 -6.08 14.64
CA PRO A 49 -8.41 -6.21 16.08
C PRO A 49 -7.97 -4.90 16.77
N LEU A 50 -7.33 -3.99 16.02
CA LEU A 50 -6.94 -2.67 16.51
C LEU A 50 -7.38 -1.59 15.51
N SER A 51 -8.10 -0.58 15.98
CA SER A 51 -8.65 0.50 15.12
C SER A 51 -8.20 1.91 15.54
N GLY A 52 -7.22 2.00 16.46
CA GLY A 52 -6.73 3.26 17.02
C GLY A 52 -5.69 3.96 16.14
N ARG A 53 -4.67 4.56 16.76
CA ARG A 53 -3.58 5.27 16.06
C ARG A 53 -2.75 4.36 15.15
N ILE A 54 -2.66 3.08 15.52
CA ILE A 54 -1.96 2.04 14.77
C ILE A 54 -3.02 0.98 14.44
N PRO A 55 -3.81 1.19 13.37
CA PRO A 55 -4.77 0.19 12.93
C PRO A 55 -4.05 -1.09 12.53
N VAL A 56 -4.66 -2.23 12.85
CA VAL A 56 -4.19 -3.55 12.41
C VAL A 56 -5.37 -4.28 11.79
N SER A 57 -5.13 -4.87 10.61
CA SER A 57 -6.07 -5.77 9.95
C SER A 57 -5.43 -7.13 9.67
N ILE A 58 -6.24 -8.19 9.74
CA ILE A 58 -5.86 -9.54 9.38
C ILE A 58 -6.93 -10.05 8.42
N GLY A 59 -6.53 -10.36 7.18
CA GLY A 59 -7.46 -10.74 6.13
C GLY A 59 -7.13 -12.06 5.46
N LEU A 60 -8.19 -12.69 4.95
CA LEU A 60 -8.14 -13.80 4.03
C LEU A 60 -8.61 -13.30 2.66
N GLU A 61 -7.80 -13.51 1.63
CA GLU A 61 -8.03 -13.02 0.27
C GLU A 61 -8.08 -14.19 -0.72
N ARG A 62 -9.01 -14.16 -1.66
CA ARG A 62 -9.01 -14.99 -2.86
C ARG A 62 -8.58 -14.13 -4.05
N ARG A 63 -7.43 -14.44 -4.62
CA ARG A 63 -6.85 -13.82 -5.82
C ARG A 63 -7.27 -14.60 -7.06
N ILE A 64 -7.75 -13.88 -8.06
CA ILE A 64 -8.32 -14.39 -9.30
C ILE A 64 -7.60 -13.68 -10.44
N PRO A 65 -6.64 -14.35 -11.11
CA PRO A 65 -6.07 -13.82 -12.34
C PRO A 65 -7.17 -13.60 -13.38
N LEU A 66 -7.06 -12.51 -14.13
CA LEU A 66 -7.96 -12.17 -15.22
C LEU A 66 -7.32 -12.46 -16.59
N ASP A 67 -6.10 -13.00 -16.59
CA ASP A 67 -5.45 -13.62 -17.74
C ASP A 67 -5.72 -15.14 -17.76
N ASN A 68 -5.89 -15.70 -18.95
CA ASN A 68 -6.40 -17.06 -19.14
C ASN A 68 -5.41 -18.17 -18.68
N ASP A 69 -4.13 -17.84 -18.49
CA ASP A 69 -3.07 -18.83 -18.25
C ASP A 69 -2.61 -18.91 -16.78
N ALA A 70 -3.10 -18.04 -15.90
CA ALA A 70 -2.70 -18.02 -14.51
C ALA A 70 -3.73 -18.69 -13.58
N ARG A 71 -3.25 -19.22 -12.45
CA ARG A 71 -4.10 -19.89 -11.45
C ARG A 71 -4.36 -18.96 -10.27
N GLY A 72 -5.61 -18.92 -9.82
CA GLY A 72 -5.99 -18.22 -8.60
C GLY A 72 -5.31 -18.77 -7.35
N ALA A 73 -5.10 -17.91 -6.37
CA ALA A 73 -4.46 -18.24 -5.10
C ALA A 73 -5.28 -17.73 -3.93
N PHE A 74 -5.16 -18.37 -2.77
CA PHE A 74 -5.59 -17.78 -1.51
C PHE A 74 -4.41 -17.08 -0.86
N ALA A 75 -4.67 -16.02 -0.10
CA ALA A 75 -3.66 -15.34 0.67
C ALA A 75 -4.16 -15.02 2.08
N VAL A 76 -3.26 -15.08 3.05
CA VAL A 76 -3.48 -14.54 4.39
C VAL A 76 -2.56 -13.34 4.54
N ILE A 77 -3.12 -12.20 4.95
CA ILE A 77 -2.41 -10.91 5.00
C ILE A 77 -2.68 -10.27 6.35
N ALA A 78 -1.61 -9.87 7.04
CA ALA A 78 -1.67 -8.93 8.14
C ALA A 78 -1.13 -7.58 7.67
N ALA A 79 -1.86 -6.51 7.95
CA ALA A 79 -1.48 -5.15 7.59
C ALA A 79 -1.66 -4.20 8.77
N THR A 80 -0.81 -3.18 8.81
CA THR A 80 -0.90 -2.08 9.76
C THR A 80 -0.56 -0.77 9.08
N GLY A 81 -1.05 0.32 9.66
CA GLY A 81 -0.85 1.68 9.15
C GLY A 81 -0.45 2.64 10.25
N LEU A 82 0.19 3.73 9.83
CA LEU A 82 0.37 4.94 10.60
C LEU A 82 -0.25 6.08 9.79
N ASN A 83 -1.43 6.51 10.22
CA ASN A 83 -2.06 7.71 9.67
C ASN A 83 -1.14 8.93 9.88
N PRO A 84 -1.26 9.99 9.07
CA PRO A 84 -0.48 11.21 9.25
C PRO A 84 -0.50 11.69 10.71
N THR A 85 0.63 11.52 11.40
CA THR A 85 0.77 11.76 12.84
C THR A 85 1.90 12.75 13.07
N ALA A 86 1.61 13.86 13.74
CA ALA A 86 2.65 14.82 14.12
C ALA A 86 3.59 14.19 15.16
N ILE A 87 4.90 14.18 14.89
CA ILE A 87 5.93 13.63 15.78
C ILE A 87 6.81 14.71 16.42
N GLY A 88 6.50 15.98 16.20
CA GLY A 88 7.21 17.14 16.75
C GLY A 88 8.03 17.90 15.71
N GLY A 89 8.38 19.15 16.02
CA GLY A 89 9.22 19.98 15.14
C GLY A 89 8.62 20.29 13.76
N GLY A 90 7.28 20.25 13.63
CA GLY A 90 6.62 20.39 12.33
C GLY A 90 6.80 19.19 11.39
N ILE A 91 7.21 18.04 11.93
CA ILE A 91 7.38 16.79 11.20
C ILE A 91 6.15 15.91 11.40
N THR A 92 5.65 15.36 10.31
CA THR A 92 4.56 14.40 10.24
C THR A 92 5.11 13.05 9.76
N ALA A 93 4.78 11.99 10.49
CA ALA A 93 5.07 10.61 10.11
C ALA A 93 3.83 9.95 9.51
N GLU A 94 4.03 9.16 8.45
CA GLU A 94 3.00 8.38 7.78
C GLU A 94 3.63 7.10 7.25
N GLY A 95 2.91 5.99 7.30
CA GLY A 95 3.44 4.74 6.79
C GLY A 95 2.45 3.58 6.81
N TYR A 96 2.88 2.46 6.27
CA TYR A 96 2.20 1.19 6.36
C TYR A 96 3.22 0.05 6.37
N ALA A 97 2.80 -1.09 6.91
CA ALA A 97 3.53 -2.34 6.78
C ALA A 97 2.53 -3.48 6.59
N GLN A 98 2.89 -4.45 5.77
CA GLN A 98 2.11 -5.65 5.56
C GLN A 98 3.01 -6.86 5.40
N ALA A 99 2.50 -8.02 5.80
CA ALA A 99 3.12 -9.31 5.56
C ALA A 99 2.05 -10.36 5.36
N GLY A 100 2.38 -11.41 4.63
CA GLY A 100 1.42 -12.44 4.33
C GLY A 100 2.04 -13.63 3.64
N ILE A 101 1.18 -14.55 3.25
CA ILE A 101 1.53 -15.76 2.49
C ILE A 101 0.51 -15.90 1.37
N VAL A 102 0.97 -16.15 0.16
CA VAL A 102 0.14 -16.44 -1.02
C VAL A 102 0.29 -17.92 -1.39
N GLY A 103 -0.83 -18.58 -1.67
CA GLY A 103 -0.89 -19.99 -2.06
C GLY A 103 -0.81 -20.96 -0.87
N PHE A 104 -1.65 -22.01 -0.90
CA PHE A 104 -1.60 -23.09 0.10
C PHE A 104 -0.80 -24.31 -0.37
N ALA A 105 -0.74 -24.56 -1.68
CA ALA A 105 0.03 -25.68 -2.26
C ALA A 105 1.52 -25.37 -2.37
N ARG A 106 1.85 -24.11 -2.65
CA ARG A 106 3.21 -23.55 -2.59
C ARG A 106 3.07 -22.20 -1.91
N ALA A 107 3.53 -22.13 -0.66
CA ALA A 107 3.42 -20.95 0.17
C ALA A 107 4.53 -19.96 -0.21
N ASP A 108 4.13 -18.83 -0.77
CA ASP A 108 5.03 -17.72 -1.10
C ASP A 108 4.83 -16.60 -0.06
N PRO A 109 5.68 -16.56 1.00
CA PRO A 109 5.60 -15.49 1.99
C PRO A 109 6.01 -14.15 1.37
N PHE A 110 5.45 -13.05 1.87
CA PHE A 110 5.87 -11.73 1.47
C PHE A 110 5.81 -10.74 2.63
N ALA A 111 6.57 -9.67 2.50
CA ALA A 111 6.47 -8.48 3.33
C ALA A 111 6.65 -7.24 2.45
N ASP A 112 5.96 -6.15 2.77
CA ASP A 112 6.09 -4.86 2.11
C ASP A 112 5.79 -3.74 3.10
N GLY A 113 6.42 -2.59 2.93
CA GLY A 113 6.19 -1.48 3.82
C GLY A 113 6.78 -0.18 3.32
N ARG A 114 6.28 0.90 3.90
CA ARG A 114 6.71 2.27 3.65
C ARG A 114 6.59 3.09 4.91
N LEU A 115 7.58 3.92 5.17
CA LEU A 115 7.54 4.98 6.16
C LEU A 115 7.99 6.28 5.50
N SER A 116 7.35 7.40 5.83
CA SER A 116 7.75 8.73 5.41
C SER A 116 7.70 9.72 6.56
N LEU A 117 8.66 10.64 6.55
CA LEU A 117 8.75 11.78 7.44
C LEU A 117 8.74 13.04 6.58
N THR A 118 7.77 13.90 6.80
CA THR A 118 7.58 15.09 5.96
C THR A 118 7.27 16.32 6.80
N THR A 119 7.74 17.47 6.34
CA THR A 119 7.33 18.78 6.85
C THR A 119 6.43 19.49 5.84
N ALA A 120 5.58 20.36 6.34
CA ALA A 120 4.69 21.18 5.53
C ALA A 120 5.51 22.20 4.72
N LEU A 121 5.16 22.37 3.45
CA LEU A 121 5.71 23.44 2.60
C LEU A 121 4.77 24.64 2.50
N ASP A 122 3.52 24.48 2.93
CA ASP A 122 2.52 25.54 2.92
C ASP A 122 1.73 25.57 4.24
N GLY A 123 1.13 26.72 4.54
CA GLY A 123 0.31 26.90 5.75
C GLY A 123 -1.00 26.12 5.73
N GLN A 124 -1.41 25.58 4.58
CA GLN A 124 -2.64 24.81 4.42
C GLN A 124 -2.42 23.29 4.54
N GLN A 125 -1.17 22.86 4.79
CA GLN A 125 -0.79 21.44 4.89
C GLN A 125 -1.20 20.63 3.65
N ARG A 126 -1.20 21.26 2.47
CA ARG A 126 -1.52 20.61 1.19
C ARG A 126 -0.29 20.01 0.56
N SER A 127 0.84 20.69 0.70
CA SER A 127 2.14 20.30 0.17
C SER A 127 3.08 19.97 1.30
N GLY A 128 3.85 18.90 1.14
CA GLY A 128 4.88 18.54 2.10
C GLY A 128 6.04 17.83 1.42
N ALA A 129 7.22 17.96 2.02
CA ALA A 129 8.42 17.27 1.55
C ALA A 129 9.22 16.69 2.71
N GLY A 130 10.03 15.69 2.40
CA GLY A 130 10.92 15.06 3.35
C GLY A 130 11.52 13.80 2.79
N PHE A 131 11.60 12.75 3.59
CA PHE A 131 12.22 11.48 3.21
C PHE A 131 11.30 10.30 3.43
N SER A 132 11.52 9.26 2.64
CA SER A 132 10.83 7.99 2.78
C SER A 132 11.78 6.81 2.73
N LEU A 133 11.39 5.75 3.42
CA LEU A 133 11.97 4.43 3.39
C LEU A 133 10.87 3.47 2.92
N SER A 134 11.12 2.70 1.88
CA SER A 134 10.17 1.70 1.40
C SER A 134 10.88 0.43 0.98
N GLY A 135 10.26 -0.71 1.19
CA GLY A 135 10.85 -1.97 0.78
C GLY A 135 9.86 -3.11 0.82
N GLY A 136 10.20 -4.17 0.11
CA GLY A 136 9.43 -5.39 0.09
C GLY A 136 10.30 -6.60 -0.23
N ALA A 137 9.82 -7.77 0.17
CA ALA A 137 10.49 -9.05 0.03
C ALA A 137 9.47 -10.15 -0.26
N GLN A 138 9.85 -11.07 -1.14
CA GLN A 138 9.16 -12.33 -1.44
C GLN A 138 10.24 -13.36 -1.87
N PRO A 139 9.93 -14.66 -1.98
CA PRO A 139 10.89 -15.66 -2.41
C PRO A 139 11.68 -15.25 -3.65
N GLY A 140 13.01 -15.25 -3.52
CA GLY A 140 13.94 -14.94 -4.60
C GLY A 140 14.00 -13.46 -5.01
N VAL A 141 13.25 -12.54 -4.40
CA VAL A 141 13.35 -11.11 -4.72
C VAL A 141 12.99 -10.20 -3.55
N ALA A 142 13.91 -9.29 -3.23
CA ALA A 142 13.72 -8.27 -2.23
C ALA A 142 14.31 -6.94 -2.69
N ARG A 143 13.86 -5.85 -2.06
CA ARG A 143 14.33 -4.49 -2.29
C ARG A 143 14.07 -3.59 -1.09
N LEU A 144 15.01 -2.69 -0.82
CA LEU A 144 14.87 -1.58 0.11
C LEU A 144 15.37 -0.30 -0.54
N ASP A 145 14.56 0.75 -0.47
CA ASP A 145 14.81 2.07 -1.03
C ASP A 145 14.69 3.16 0.04
N ILE A 146 15.51 4.18 -0.09
CA ILE A 146 15.41 5.44 0.65
C ILE A 146 15.39 6.61 -0.34
N GLY A 147 14.79 7.73 0.02
CA GLY A 147 15.02 8.97 -0.72
C GLY A 147 13.99 10.07 -0.47
N PRO A 148 14.19 11.23 -1.11
CA PRO A 148 13.30 12.36 -0.96
C PRO A 148 11.90 12.04 -1.48
N VAL A 149 10.90 12.58 -0.80
CA VAL A 149 9.48 12.54 -1.17
C VAL A 149 8.91 13.94 -1.15
N LEU A 150 8.08 14.24 -2.14
CA LEU A 150 7.18 15.38 -2.17
C LEU A 150 5.76 14.87 -2.35
N HIS A 151 4.81 15.41 -1.59
CA HIS A 151 3.39 15.13 -1.78
C HIS A 151 2.60 16.42 -1.90
N HIS A 152 1.51 16.36 -2.65
CA HIS A 152 0.58 17.45 -2.83
C HIS A 152 -0.86 16.93 -2.85
N ARG A 153 -1.74 17.56 -2.06
CA ARG A 153 -3.17 17.28 -2.03
C ARG A 153 -3.90 18.13 -3.05
N LEU A 154 -4.57 17.46 -3.99
CA LEU A 154 -5.35 18.06 -5.06
C LEU A 154 -6.82 18.13 -4.63
N PRO A 155 -7.45 19.33 -4.60
CA PRO A 155 -8.88 19.45 -4.40
C PRO A 155 -9.62 19.11 -5.70
N LEU A 156 -10.11 17.87 -5.82
CA LEU A 156 -10.88 17.42 -7.00
C LEU A 156 -12.36 17.30 -6.66
N GLY A 157 -13.03 18.45 -6.49
CA GLY A 157 -14.45 18.49 -6.14
C GLY A 157 -14.70 17.84 -4.76
N THR A 158 -15.49 16.78 -4.73
CA THR A 158 -15.76 15.98 -3.52
C THR A 158 -14.67 14.94 -3.22
N VAL A 159 -13.82 14.63 -4.20
CA VAL A 159 -12.77 13.62 -4.09
C VAL A 159 -11.49 14.25 -3.57
N ARG A 160 -10.89 13.61 -2.56
CA ARG A 160 -9.57 13.99 -2.07
C ARG A 160 -8.55 13.16 -2.85
N ALA A 161 -7.69 13.83 -3.61
CA ALA A 161 -6.62 13.18 -4.34
C ALA A 161 -5.27 13.61 -3.79
N ARG A 162 -4.30 12.69 -3.82
CA ARG A 162 -2.93 12.92 -3.40
C ARG A 162 -1.98 12.49 -4.51
N LEU A 163 -1.19 13.46 -4.98
CA LEU A 163 -0.04 13.21 -5.81
C LEU A 163 1.20 13.08 -4.91
N SER A 164 2.01 12.04 -5.11
CA SER A 164 3.30 11.89 -4.46
C SER A 164 4.36 11.59 -5.49
N VAL A 165 5.50 12.26 -5.38
CA VAL A 165 6.68 12.08 -6.22
C VAL A 165 7.86 11.75 -5.32
N GLU A 166 8.56 10.67 -5.63
CA GLU A 166 9.62 10.13 -4.80
C GLU A 166 10.83 9.78 -5.65
N TRP A 167 12.02 9.99 -5.11
CA TRP A 167 13.20 9.30 -5.60
C TRP A 167 13.43 8.03 -4.78
N LYS A 168 13.43 6.87 -5.44
CA LYS A 168 13.72 5.59 -4.81
C LYS A 168 15.18 5.24 -5.05
N GLN A 169 16.05 5.59 -4.11
CA GLN A 169 17.44 5.13 -4.10
C GLN A 169 17.50 3.74 -3.49
N ARG A 170 17.75 2.72 -4.30
CA ARG A 170 17.93 1.35 -3.81
C ARG A 170 19.20 1.25 -2.97
N ILE A 171 19.05 0.76 -1.74
CA ILE A 171 20.14 0.55 -0.78
C ILE A 171 20.34 -0.92 -0.41
N ALA A 172 19.34 -1.78 -0.65
CA ALA A 172 19.48 -3.23 -0.50
C ALA A 172 18.58 -4.00 -1.48
N GLY A 173 18.94 -5.25 -1.75
CA GLY A 173 18.23 -6.13 -2.67
C GLY A 173 18.46 -5.80 -4.14
N HIS A 174 17.79 -6.54 -5.01
CA HIS A 174 18.05 -6.54 -6.45
C HIS A 174 16.77 -6.51 -7.31
N ALA A 175 15.60 -6.25 -6.72
CA ALA A 175 14.37 -6.16 -7.50
C ALA A 175 14.46 -5.02 -8.53
N ALA A 176 14.20 -5.33 -9.81
CA ALA A 176 14.04 -4.34 -10.87
C ALA A 176 12.71 -3.58 -10.73
N PRO A 177 12.61 -2.30 -11.13
CA PRO A 177 13.61 -1.48 -11.83
C PRO A 177 14.78 -1.03 -10.95
N GLY A 178 15.75 -0.29 -11.49
CA GLY A 178 16.84 0.33 -10.71
C GLY A 178 16.36 1.43 -9.75
N SER A 179 17.31 2.23 -9.25
CA SER A 179 17.00 3.51 -8.61
C SER A 179 16.37 4.46 -9.61
N GLY A 180 15.41 5.28 -9.17
CA GLY A 180 14.75 6.22 -10.07
C GLY A 180 13.53 6.91 -9.45
N PRO A 181 12.88 7.79 -10.22
CA PRO A 181 11.68 8.47 -9.77
C PRO A 181 10.49 7.51 -9.75
N ALA A 182 9.60 7.69 -8.78
CA ALA A 182 8.30 7.06 -8.69
C ALA A 182 7.23 8.15 -8.50
N VAL A 183 6.11 7.99 -9.21
CA VAL A 183 4.95 8.89 -9.09
C VAL A 183 3.75 8.06 -8.70
N THR A 184 3.04 8.50 -7.68
CA THR A 184 1.83 7.86 -7.17
C THR A 184 0.71 8.89 -7.16
N LEU A 185 -0.41 8.56 -7.79
CA LEU A 185 -1.66 9.29 -7.67
C LEU A 185 -2.67 8.36 -6.99
N ALA A 186 -3.21 8.80 -5.86
CA ALA A 186 -4.21 8.07 -5.10
C ALA A 186 -5.40 8.98 -4.76
N SER A 187 -6.59 8.40 -4.60
CA SER A 187 -7.79 9.12 -4.18
C SER A 187 -8.62 8.29 -3.21
N ASP A 188 -9.15 8.95 -2.20
CA ASP A 188 -10.17 8.44 -1.27
C ASP A 188 -11.54 9.07 -1.57
N PHE A 189 -12.60 8.27 -1.41
CA PHE A 189 -14.00 8.63 -1.72
C PHE A 189 -14.97 8.11 -0.64
#